data_AF-A0A936W776-F1
#
_entry.id   AF-A0A936W776-F1
#
_cell.length_a   1.000
_cell.length_b   1.000
_cell.length_c   1.000
_cell.angle_alpha   90.00
_cell.angle_beta   90.00
_cell.angle_gamma   90.00
#
_symmetry.space_group_name_H-M   'P 1'
#
loop_
_entity.id
_entity.type
_entity.pdbx_description
1 polymer ?
#
loop_
_entity_poly.entity_id
_entity_poly.type
_entity_poly.pdbx_seq_one_letter_code
_entity_poly.pdbx_strand_id
1 'polypeptide(L)'
;MKTTITQGTVDDSAKHLEQIQLEKQVVVHCTYLPTTWNGTRIRIWPKSLFLIDKTSGFRSKLVWFENVTEYPIWKSLSLNIAISFTLVFESLPDNCTTFDLCEIIPEAGGFMVIGIDRNNMDVYDISL
;
A
#
# COMPACT_ATOMS: atom_id res chain seq x y z
N MET A 1 41.75 -8.95 -40.61
CA MET A 1 40.80 -7.90 -40.21
C MET A 1 39.83 -8.52 -39.22
N LYS A 2 39.72 -7.95 -38.03
CA LYS A 2 39.05 -8.53 -36.86
C LYS A 2 37.60 -8.03 -36.86
N THR A 3 36.63 -8.94 -36.94
CA THR A 3 35.21 -8.62 -36.82
C THR A 3 34.88 -8.40 -35.35
N THR A 4 34.52 -7.18 -34.98
CA THR A 4 34.00 -6.83 -33.66
C THR A 4 32.48 -7.00 -33.68
N ILE A 5 31.96 -7.91 -32.86
CA ILE A 5 30.52 -8.07 -32.63
C ILE A 5 30.15 -7.20 -31.42
N THR A 6 29.26 -6.25 -31.64
CA THR A 6 28.69 -5.35 -30.63
C THR A 6 27.73 -6.13 -29.74
N GLN A 7 28.11 -6.42 -28.50
CA GLN A 7 27.19 -6.88 -27.46
C GLN A 7 26.61 -5.66 -26.74
N GLY A 8 25.31 -5.46 -26.89
CA GLY A 8 24.57 -4.49 -26.09
C GLY A 8 23.10 -4.52 -26.50
N THR A 9 22.22 -4.79 -25.52
CA THR A 9 20.77 -4.47 -25.44
C THR A 9 19.84 -5.58 -24.89
N VAL A 10 20.33 -6.77 -24.50
CA VAL A 10 19.45 -7.83 -23.97
C VAL A 10 19.53 -8.02 -22.44
N ASP A 11 20.60 -7.60 -21.77
CA ASP A 11 20.87 -7.90 -20.34
C ASP A 11 20.11 -6.97 -19.35
N ASP A 12 19.94 -5.68 -19.68
CA ASP A 12 19.37 -4.72 -18.73
C ASP A 12 17.85 -4.85 -18.56
N SER A 13 17.13 -5.21 -19.63
CA SER A 13 15.68 -5.41 -19.59
C SER A 13 15.31 -6.66 -18.78
N ALA A 14 16.11 -7.72 -18.84
CA ALA A 14 15.88 -8.94 -18.08
C ALA A 14 16.10 -8.70 -16.58
N LYS A 15 17.17 -7.99 -16.21
CA LYS A 15 17.43 -7.60 -14.81
C LYS A 15 16.34 -6.68 -14.25
N HIS A 16 15.83 -5.75 -15.06
CA HIS A 16 14.73 -4.89 -14.65
C HIS A 16 13.43 -5.67 -14.45
N LEU A 17 13.11 -6.61 -15.35
CA LEU A 17 11.94 -7.48 -15.22
C LEU A 17 12.06 -8.47 -14.05
N GLU A 18 13.26 -9.00 -13.78
CA GLU A 18 13.55 -9.82 -12.60
C GLU A 18 13.41 -9.02 -11.30
N GLN A 19 13.87 -7.76 -11.28
CA GLN A 19 13.72 -6.87 -10.13
C GLN A 19 12.25 -6.47 -9.91
N ILE A 20 11.48 -6.23 -10.97
CA ILE A 20 10.03 -6.02 -10.92
C ILE A 20 9.30 -7.29 -10.43
N GLN A 21 9.74 -8.49 -10.83
CA GLN A 21 9.21 -9.76 -10.33
C GLN A 21 9.59 -10.03 -8.86
N LEU A 22 10.71 -9.46 -8.36
CA LEU A 22 11.16 -9.62 -6.98
C LEU A 22 10.37 -8.73 -6.01
N GLU A 23 9.96 -7.54 -6.44
CA GLU A 23 9.09 -6.65 -5.69
C GLU A 23 7.62 -7.06 -5.86
N LYS A 24 7.23 -8.19 -5.26
CA LYS A 24 5.81 -8.44 -4.99
C LYS A 24 5.31 -7.29 -4.09
N GLN A 25 4.31 -6.56 -4.54
CA GLN A 25 3.69 -5.46 -3.80
C GLN A 25 2.25 -5.79 -3.49
N VAL A 26 1.75 -5.25 -2.38
CA VAL A 26 0.33 -5.35 -2.03
C VAL A 26 -0.32 -3.98 -2.27
N VAL A 27 -1.34 -3.95 -3.11
CA VAL A 27 -2.07 -2.73 -3.48
C VAL A 27 -3.42 -2.71 -2.77
N VAL A 28 -3.71 -1.62 -2.07
CA VAL A 28 -4.98 -1.42 -1.36
C VAL A 28 -5.62 -0.12 -1.84
N HIS A 29 -6.71 -0.25 -2.59
CA HIS A 29 -7.59 0.83 -2.95
C HIS A 29 -8.56 1.09 -1.80
N CYS A 30 -8.48 2.28 -1.23
CA CYS A 30 -9.29 2.69 -0.10
C CYS A 30 -10.36 3.66 -0.55
N THR A 31 -11.60 3.44 -0.13
CA THR A 31 -12.70 4.40 -0.24
C THR A 31 -13.06 4.91 1.14
N TYR A 32 -13.08 6.23 1.33
CA TYR A 32 -13.46 6.86 2.58
C TYR A 32 -14.63 7.82 2.37
N LEU A 33 -15.68 7.66 3.17
CA LEU A 33 -16.87 8.52 3.14
C LEU A 33 -17.02 9.30 4.46
N PRO A 34 -16.74 10.61 4.48
CA PRO A 34 -16.96 11.42 5.67
C PRO A 34 -18.46 11.62 5.93
N THR A 35 -19.01 10.90 6.92
CA THR A 35 -20.42 11.03 7.35
C THR A 35 -20.61 12.02 8.50
N THR A 36 -19.53 12.50 9.09
CA THR A 36 -19.55 13.49 10.19
C THR A 36 -18.55 14.61 9.93
N TRP A 37 -18.79 15.79 10.54
CA TRP A 37 -17.88 16.93 10.41
C TRP A 37 -16.46 16.63 10.89
N ASN A 38 -16.30 15.82 11.94
CA ASN A 38 -14.98 15.43 12.44
C ASN A 38 -14.22 14.50 11.47
N GLY A 39 -14.92 13.85 10.54
CA GLY A 39 -14.33 13.03 9.48
C GLY A 39 -13.97 13.81 8.21
N THR A 40 -14.26 15.11 8.13
CA THR A 40 -14.02 15.91 6.91
C THR A 40 -12.55 16.26 6.65
N ARG A 41 -11.62 15.55 7.30
CA ARG A 41 -10.18 15.68 7.08
C ARG A 41 -9.56 14.30 7.13
N ILE A 42 -8.63 14.07 6.21
CA ILE A 42 -7.90 12.81 6.12
C ILE A 42 -6.41 13.07 6.00
N ARG A 43 -5.62 12.18 6.59
CA ARG A 43 -4.17 12.06 6.42
C ARG A 43 -3.77 10.64 6.78
N ILE A 44 -2.55 10.25 6.40
CA ILE A 44 -1.89 9.03 6.88
C ILE A 44 -0.59 9.36 7.62
N TRP A 45 -0.09 8.42 8.41
CA TRP A 45 1.24 8.35 9.00
C TRP A 45 2.03 7.24 8.30
N PRO A 46 2.70 7.52 7.17
CA PRO A 46 3.32 6.50 6.31
C PRO A 46 4.25 5.54 7.05
N LYS A 47 5.04 6.05 8.01
CA LYS A 47 6.01 5.26 8.78
C LYS A 47 5.37 4.30 9.79
N SER A 48 4.09 4.48 10.08
CA SER A 48 3.33 3.72 11.08
C SER A 48 2.11 3.01 10.49
N LEU A 49 1.96 3.00 9.17
CA LEU A 49 0.89 2.32 8.45
C LEU A 49 1.41 1.00 7.87
N PHE A 50 0.79 -0.11 8.27
CA PHE A 50 1.26 -1.45 7.94
C PHE A 50 0.14 -2.37 7.49
N LEU A 51 0.50 -3.38 6.70
CA LEU A 51 -0.24 -4.64 6.66
C LEU A 51 0.38 -5.61 7.66
N ILE A 52 -0.44 -6.22 8.51
CA ILE A 52 0.01 -7.10 9.59
C ILE A 52 -0.53 -8.50 9.31
N ASP A 53 0.35 -9.45 8.96
CA ASP A 53 -0.01 -10.87 8.84
C ASP A 53 -0.46 -11.40 10.20
N LYS A 54 -1.69 -11.93 10.27
CA LYS A 54 -2.28 -12.43 11.52
C LYS A 54 -1.60 -13.70 12.03
N THR A 55 -0.93 -14.45 11.15
CA THR A 55 -0.29 -15.72 11.49
C THR A 55 1.10 -15.50 12.07
N SER A 56 1.93 -14.71 11.37
CA SER A 56 3.34 -14.50 11.77
C SER A 56 3.58 -13.21 12.56
N GLY A 57 2.65 -12.25 12.52
CA GLY A 57 2.86 -10.90 13.04
C GLY A 57 3.78 -10.04 12.17
N PHE A 58 4.18 -10.53 10.98
CA PHE A 58 4.99 -9.77 10.03
C PHE A 58 4.30 -8.47 9.65
N ARG A 59 5.07 -7.38 9.58
CA ARG A 59 4.59 -6.05 9.22
C ARG A 59 5.15 -5.65 7.87
N SER A 60 4.32 -5.69 6.84
CA SER A 60 4.64 -5.13 5.54
C SER A 60 4.50 -3.60 5.58
N LYS A 61 5.54 -2.90 5.11
CA LYS A 61 5.63 -1.45 5.19
C LYS A 61 5.02 -0.79 3.96
N LEU A 62 4.45 0.41 4.15
CA LEU A 62 4.03 1.26 3.06
C LEU A 62 5.25 1.74 2.25
N VAL A 63 5.21 1.55 0.93
CA VAL A 63 6.25 2.00 -0.01
C VAL A 63 5.78 3.16 -0.88
N TRP A 64 4.48 3.27 -1.14
CA TRP A 64 3.90 4.34 -1.93
C TRP A 64 2.45 4.62 -1.53
N PHE A 65 2.00 5.86 -1.74
CA PHE A 65 0.60 6.24 -1.60
C PHE A 65 0.24 7.34 -2.60
N GLU A 66 -1.03 7.41 -2.97
CA GLU A 66 -1.55 8.42 -3.88
C GLU A 66 -2.91 8.93 -3.40
N ASN A 67 -3.23 10.20 -3.68
CA ASN A 67 -4.51 10.85 -3.39
C ASN A 67 -4.90 10.99 -1.89
N VAL A 68 -3.95 10.79 -0.99
CA VAL A 68 -4.02 11.12 0.44
C VAL A 68 -2.78 11.92 0.87
N THR A 69 -2.83 12.65 1.99
CA THR A 69 -1.70 13.46 2.48
C THR A 69 -0.99 12.78 3.66
N GLU A 70 0.32 13.00 3.75
CA GLU A 70 1.15 12.55 4.88
C GLU A 70 1.08 13.54 6.06
N TYR A 71 1.08 13.01 7.28
CA TYR A 71 1.27 13.76 8.52
C TYR A 71 2.46 14.72 8.43
N PRO A 72 2.33 15.99 8.85
CA PRO A 72 1.22 16.56 9.61
C PRO A 72 0.10 17.15 8.76
N ILE A 73 0.19 17.08 7.43
CA ILE A 73 -0.69 17.79 6.50
C ILE A 73 -2.03 17.06 6.38
N TRP A 74 -3.11 17.82 6.55
CA TRP A 74 -4.48 17.33 6.39
C TRP A 74 -5.02 17.70 5.01
N LYS A 75 -5.66 16.74 4.35
CA LYS A 75 -6.51 16.98 3.18
C LYS A 75 -7.94 17.23 3.66
N SER A 76 -8.50 18.38 3.31
CA SER A 76 -9.90 18.70 3.60
C SER A 76 -10.83 17.97 2.62
N LEU A 77 -11.93 17.47 3.14
CA LEU A 77 -12.93 16.70 2.41
C LEU A 77 -14.29 17.37 2.53
N SER A 78 -15.13 17.16 1.53
CA SER A 78 -16.53 17.57 1.59
C SER A 78 -17.35 16.50 2.31
N LEU A 79 -18.23 16.92 3.21
CA LEU A 79 -19.15 16.03 3.92
C LEU A 79 -20.02 15.25 2.90
N ASN A 80 -20.21 13.96 3.14
CA ASN A 80 -20.98 13.04 2.30
C ASN A 80 -20.46 12.89 0.86
N ILE A 81 -19.21 13.25 0.58
CA ILE A 81 -18.56 12.99 -0.70
C ILE A 81 -17.44 11.97 -0.47
N ALA A 82 -17.60 10.78 -1.05
CA ALA A 82 -16.58 9.76 -0.98
C ALA A 82 -15.31 10.19 -1.71
N ILE A 83 -14.16 9.81 -1.17
CA ILE A 83 -12.88 9.91 -1.84
C ILE A 83 -12.24 8.53 -1.97
N SER A 84 -11.40 8.37 -2.98
CA SER A 84 -10.58 7.19 -3.17
C SER A 84 -9.11 7.56 -3.11
N PHE A 85 -8.32 6.68 -2.51
CA PHE A 85 -6.87 6.78 -2.45
C PHE A 85 -6.24 5.38 -2.51
N THR A 86 -4.97 5.33 -2.87
CA THR A 86 -4.26 4.06 -3.04
C THR A 86 -3.09 4.00 -2.09
N LEU A 87 -2.91 2.83 -1.47
CA LEU A 87 -1.77 2.50 -0.63
C LEU A 87 -1.06 1.29 -1.25
N VAL A 88 0.27 1.34 -1.34
CA VAL A 88 1.09 0.26 -1.85
C VAL A 88 2.09 -0.14 -0.78
N PHE A 89 2.15 -1.43 -0.48
CA PHE A 89 2.99 -2.00 0.56
C PHE A 89 3.99 -3.01 -0.02
N GLU A 90 5.04 -3.32 0.76
CA GLU A 90 5.91 -4.46 0.53
C GLU A 90 5.10 -5.78 0.47
N SER A 91 5.71 -6.87 0.01
CA SER A 91 5.05 -8.17 -0.01
C SER A 91 4.68 -8.66 1.39
N LEU A 92 3.62 -9.48 1.44
CA LEU A 92 3.32 -10.32 2.59
C LEU A 92 4.02 -11.69 2.44
N PRO A 93 4.38 -12.35 3.56
CA PRO A 93 4.99 -13.68 3.55
C PRO A 93 4.16 -14.66 2.71
N ASP A 94 4.79 -15.58 1.97
CA ASP A 94 4.06 -16.49 1.05
C ASP A 94 2.99 -17.36 1.76
N ASN A 95 3.13 -17.61 3.07
CA ASN A 95 2.18 -18.36 3.89
C ASN A 95 1.09 -17.50 4.56
N CYS A 96 1.09 -16.18 4.34
CA CYS A 96 0.05 -15.29 4.86
C CYS A 96 -1.29 -15.62 4.20
N THR A 97 -2.31 -15.93 5.00
CA THR A 97 -3.68 -16.19 4.54
C THR A 97 -4.64 -15.06 4.87
N THR A 98 -4.36 -14.31 5.94
CA THR A 98 -5.18 -13.20 6.42
C THR A 98 -4.28 -12.12 7.03
N PHE A 99 -4.63 -10.85 6.82
CA PHE A 99 -3.88 -9.73 7.37
C PHE A 99 -4.81 -8.59 7.82
N ASP A 100 -4.26 -7.68 8.61
CA ASP A 100 -4.94 -6.47 9.05
C ASP A 100 -4.25 -5.24 8.42
N LEU A 101 -5.00 -4.23 7.98
CA LEU A 101 -4.47 -2.90 7.69
C LEU A 101 -4.54 -2.08 8.98
N CYS A 102 -3.40 -1.60 9.47
CA CYS A 102 -3.31 -0.91 10.76
C CYS A 102 -2.40 0.31 10.70
N GLU A 103 -2.92 1.44 11.14
CA GLU A 103 -2.17 2.66 11.39
C GLU A 103 -1.90 2.82 12.90
N ILE A 104 -0.66 2.58 13.31
CA ILE A 104 -0.26 2.54 14.72
C ILE A 104 0.30 3.91 15.14
N ILE A 105 -0.60 4.79 15.58
CA ILE A 105 -0.28 6.18 15.93
C ILE A 105 -0.56 6.48 17.42
N PRO A 106 0.10 7.49 18.02
CA PRO A 106 -0.12 7.86 19.42
C PRO A 106 -1.43 8.61 19.66
N GLU A 107 -2.21 8.89 18.61
CA GLU A 107 -3.47 9.62 18.64
C GLU A 107 -4.65 8.70 18.28
N ALA A 108 -5.88 9.10 18.64
CA ALA A 108 -7.06 8.41 18.15
C ALA A 108 -7.29 8.67 16.64
N GLY A 109 -8.03 7.77 16.00
CA GLY A 109 -8.46 7.95 14.60
C GLY A 109 -7.51 7.38 13.54
N GLY A 110 -6.58 6.50 13.92
CA GLY A 110 -5.79 5.74 12.94
C GLY A 110 -6.65 4.72 12.18
N PHE A 111 -6.31 4.46 10.92
CA PHE A 111 -7.02 3.46 10.11
C PHE A 111 -6.84 2.04 10.67
N MET A 112 -7.94 1.29 10.72
CA MET A 112 -7.93 -0.11 11.14
C MET A 112 -8.98 -0.91 10.37
N VAL A 113 -8.53 -1.88 9.57
CA VAL A 113 -9.39 -2.88 8.92
C VAL A 113 -8.81 -4.25 9.22
N ILE A 114 -9.62 -5.11 9.85
CA ILE A 114 -9.15 -6.40 10.37
C ILE A 114 -9.68 -7.57 9.54
N GLY A 115 -8.88 -8.63 9.42
CA GLY A 115 -9.29 -9.90 8.84
C GLY A 115 -9.50 -9.85 7.34
N ILE A 116 -8.63 -9.16 6.60
CA ILE A 116 -8.63 -9.16 5.15
C ILE A 116 -8.09 -10.51 4.67
N ASP A 117 -8.92 -11.28 3.98
CA ASP A 117 -8.52 -12.55 3.35
C ASP A 117 -7.57 -12.29 2.18
N ARG A 118 -6.41 -12.94 2.17
CA ARG A 118 -5.43 -12.76 1.11
C ARG A 118 -5.92 -13.41 -0.19
N ASN A 119 -5.82 -12.68 -1.30
CA ASN A 119 -6.09 -13.18 -2.64
C ASN A 119 -4.79 -13.36 -3.45
N ASN A 120 -4.91 -13.99 -4.62
CA ASN A 120 -3.77 -14.29 -5.49
C ASN A 120 -3.21 -13.09 -6.27
N MET A 121 -3.95 -11.97 -6.31
CA MET A 121 -3.55 -10.76 -7.01
C MET A 121 -2.80 -9.79 -6.10
N ASP A 122 -2.94 -9.93 -4.79
CA ASP A 122 -2.49 -8.96 -3.79
C ASP A 122 -3.00 -7.53 -4.09
N VAL A 123 -4.22 -7.43 -4.65
CA VAL A 123 -4.95 -6.19 -4.90
C VAL A 123 -6.28 -6.24 -4.16
N TYR A 124 -6.60 -5.19 -3.40
CA TYR A 124 -7.77 -5.15 -2.52
C TYR A 124 -8.50 -3.82 -2.63
N ASP A 125 -9.83 -3.87 -2.60
CA ASP A 125 -10.70 -2.73 -2.44
C ASP A 125 -11.33 -2.75 -1.04
N ILE A 126 -11.16 -1.68 -0.27
CA ILE A 126 -11.68 -1.57 1.10
C ILE A 126 -12.42 -0.25 1.32
N SER A 127 -13.41 -0.29 2.22
CA SER A 127 -14.13 0.88 2.70
C SER A 127 -13.66 1.23 4.12
N LEU A 128 -13.31 2.49 4.33
CA LEU A 128 -12.84 3.07 5.60
C LEU A 128 -13.89 4.00 6.23
#